data_AF-A0A2N8UP65-F1
#
_entry.id   AF-A0A2N8UP65-F1
#
_cell.length_a   1.000
_cell.length_b   1.000
_cell.length_c   1.000
_cell.angle_alpha   90.00
_cell.angle_beta   90.00
_cell.angle_gamma   90.00
#
_symmetry.space_group_name_H-M   'P 1'
#
loop_
_entity.id
_entity.type
_entity.pdbx_description
1 polymer ?
#
loop_
_entity_poly.entity_id
_entity_poly.type
_entity_poly.pdbx_seq_one_letter_code
_entity_poly.pdbx_strand_id
1 'polypeptide(L)'
;MTPNNKRPQYVIEHMEEDDPAAPSKFPHWALLEYRHMLQLVGPGSTVHFTSLSHASLDSLRTSLSSSTSGPRAEFELHTASITTLMQQRSVPQHAVCLLDPKSPYAISITDAGAVASSTKPTAAGGPFEYFLYGGILGDDPPRDRTASLRQLGFPSRHLGGVQMTTDTALGVTKRCVEDGLLLALDDTKTQEQQWGDVDHAKGTLEWVNHPELSFGRGESVEMPFRYMVDAQRGASADGALQPLMPDGMRELIRTDLDRCFEF
;
A
#
# COMPACT_ATOMS: atom_id res chain seq x y z
N MET A 1 11.82 13.45 27.47
CA MET A 1 11.08 12.33 26.86
C MET A 1 11.88 11.86 25.68
N THR A 2 12.45 10.66 25.73
CA THR A 2 13.10 10.05 24.55
C THR A 2 12.03 9.87 23.48
N PRO A 3 12.22 10.35 22.24
CA PRO A 3 11.28 10.07 21.17
C PRO A 3 11.13 8.56 21.05
N ASN A 4 9.89 8.09 21.07
CA ASN A 4 9.57 6.68 20.87
C ASN A 4 9.97 6.38 19.42
N ASN A 5 11.17 5.82 19.23
CA ASN A 5 11.80 5.61 17.92
C ASN A 5 11.20 4.39 17.19
N LYS A 6 9.91 4.11 17.45
CA LYS A 6 9.21 2.94 16.96
C LYS A 6 8.67 3.26 15.57
N ARG A 7 9.07 2.46 14.58
CA ARG A 7 8.54 2.56 13.22
C ARG A 7 7.02 2.35 13.23
N PRO A 8 6.27 3.02 12.34
CA PRO A 8 4.83 2.79 12.22
C PRO A 8 4.55 1.35 11.77
N GLN A 9 3.31 0.92 12.04
CA GLN A 9 2.79 -0.37 11.60
C GLN A 9 1.78 -0.18 10.46
N TYR A 10 1.62 -1.20 9.62
CA TYR A 10 0.78 -1.14 8.44
C TYR A 10 -0.34 -2.16 8.58
N VAL A 11 -1.58 -1.79 8.26
CA VAL A 11 -2.75 -2.67 8.41
C VAL A 11 -3.51 -2.77 7.12
N ILE A 12 -3.60 -3.98 6.58
CA ILE A 12 -4.40 -4.31 5.41
C ILE A 12 -5.72 -4.91 5.90
N GLU A 13 -6.80 -4.16 5.78
CA GLU A 13 -8.14 -4.70 6.01
C GLU A 13 -8.54 -5.53 4.79
N HIS A 14 -8.53 -6.84 4.95
CA HIS A 14 -8.96 -7.76 3.91
C HIS A 14 -10.48 -7.67 3.75
N MET A 15 -10.92 -7.27 2.56
CA MET A 15 -12.33 -6.98 2.26
C MET A 15 -12.86 -7.94 1.18
N GLU A 16 -12.68 -9.23 1.39
CA GLU A 16 -13.37 -10.27 0.61
C GLU A 16 -14.69 -10.62 1.29
N GLU A 17 -15.72 -10.87 0.49
CA GLU A 17 -16.96 -11.45 1.01
C GLU A 17 -16.65 -12.90 1.43
N ASP A 18 -17.06 -13.30 2.62
CA ASP A 18 -17.08 -14.71 3.04
C ASP A 18 -18.14 -15.45 2.19
N ASP A 19 -17.86 -15.64 0.90
CA ASP A 19 -18.68 -16.49 0.03
C ASP A 19 -18.42 -17.95 0.43
N PRO A 20 -19.42 -18.69 0.95
CA PRO A 20 -19.27 -20.10 1.30
C PRO A 20 -18.90 -20.99 0.10
N ALA A 21 -19.11 -20.49 -1.12
CA ALA A 21 -18.74 -21.15 -2.37
C ALA A 21 -17.37 -20.69 -2.92
N ALA A 22 -16.75 -19.65 -2.36
CA ALA A 22 -15.43 -19.20 -2.80
C ALA A 22 -14.39 -20.32 -2.58
N PRO A 23 -13.47 -20.51 -3.53
CA PRO A 23 -12.43 -21.52 -3.39
C PRO A 23 -11.66 -21.29 -2.08
N SER A 24 -11.37 -22.37 -1.35
CA SER A 24 -10.60 -22.32 -0.08
C SER A 24 -9.16 -21.82 -0.22
N LYS A 25 -8.75 -21.39 -1.42
CA LYS A 25 -7.40 -20.96 -1.74
C LYS A 25 -7.39 -19.45 -1.93
N PHE A 26 -6.62 -18.81 -1.07
CA PHE A 26 -6.26 -17.39 -1.18
C PHE A 26 -5.75 -17.09 -2.61
N PRO A 27 -6.24 -16.03 -3.28
CA PRO A 27 -5.88 -15.75 -4.67
C PRO A 27 -4.37 -15.55 -4.85
N HIS A 28 -3.81 -16.10 -5.93
CA HIS A 28 -2.36 -16.06 -6.14
C HIS A 28 -1.83 -14.63 -6.30
N TRP A 29 -2.53 -13.78 -7.06
CA TRP A 29 -2.15 -12.38 -7.25
C TRP A 29 -2.10 -11.61 -5.92
N ALA A 30 -3.08 -11.81 -5.03
CA ALA A 30 -3.13 -11.18 -3.72
C ALA A 30 -1.96 -11.66 -2.83
N LEU A 31 -1.54 -12.93 -2.97
CA LEU A 31 -0.37 -13.45 -2.25
C LEU A 31 0.92 -12.79 -2.71
N LEU A 32 1.06 -12.51 -4.01
CA LEU A 32 2.22 -11.79 -4.55
C LEU A 32 2.27 -10.37 -3.99
N GLU A 33 1.14 -9.66 -3.97
CA GLU A 33 1.04 -8.32 -3.36
C GLU A 33 1.39 -8.34 -1.87
N TYR A 34 0.87 -9.29 -1.09
CA TYR A 34 1.19 -9.41 0.33
C TYR A 34 2.69 -9.62 0.57
N ARG A 35 3.34 -10.47 -0.24
CA ARG A 35 4.79 -10.66 -0.15
C ARG A 35 5.55 -9.39 -0.51
N HIS A 36 5.10 -8.68 -1.54
CA HIS A 36 5.70 -7.42 -1.96
C HIS A 36 5.57 -6.34 -0.87
N MET A 37 4.41 -6.21 -0.22
CA MET A 37 4.23 -5.31 0.94
C MET A 37 5.27 -5.58 2.04
N LEU A 38 5.51 -6.85 2.37
CA LEU A 38 6.50 -7.21 3.39
C LEU A 38 7.92 -6.83 2.98
N GLN A 39 8.27 -6.99 1.70
CA GLN A 39 9.57 -6.56 1.16
C GLN A 39 9.70 -5.03 1.15
N LEU A 40 8.67 -4.30 0.71
CA LEU A 40 8.64 -2.84 0.64
C LEU A 40 8.79 -2.19 2.03
N VAL A 41 8.12 -2.75 3.05
CA VAL A 41 8.20 -2.24 4.43
C VAL A 41 9.55 -2.56 5.06
N GLY A 42 10.07 -3.77 4.84
CA GLY A 42 11.35 -4.22 5.39
C GLY A 42 11.35 -4.37 6.93
N PRO A 43 12.48 -4.79 7.51
CA PRO A 43 12.57 -5.23 8.90
C PRO A 43 12.41 -4.08 9.91
N GLY A 44 11.73 -4.33 11.04
CA GLY A 44 11.54 -3.36 12.13
C GLY A 44 10.13 -2.76 12.21
N SER A 45 9.25 -3.12 11.28
CA SER A 45 7.80 -2.86 11.32
C SER A 45 7.03 -4.17 11.14
N THR A 46 5.75 -4.12 11.46
CA THR A 46 4.81 -5.24 11.25
C THR A 46 3.72 -4.83 10.27
N VAL A 47 3.41 -5.73 9.34
CA VAL A 47 2.21 -5.65 8.50
C VAL A 47 1.14 -6.58 9.07
N HIS A 48 0.01 -6.01 9.48
CA HIS A 48 -1.13 -6.76 10.00
C HIS A 48 -2.13 -6.97 8.86
N PHE A 49 -2.55 -8.21 8.63
CA PHE A 49 -3.62 -8.55 7.71
C PHE A 49 -4.86 -8.91 8.54
N THR A 50 -5.87 -8.06 8.49
CA THR A 50 -7.09 -8.15 9.32
C THR A 50 -8.30 -8.58 8.50
N SER A 51 -9.37 -9.01 9.18
CA SER A 51 -10.60 -9.50 8.52
C SER A 51 -10.37 -10.67 7.54
N LEU A 52 -9.39 -11.53 7.83
CA LEU A 52 -9.15 -12.75 7.06
C LEU A 52 -10.16 -13.84 7.44
N SER A 53 -10.53 -14.67 6.48
CA SER A 53 -11.34 -15.86 6.75
C SER A 53 -10.53 -16.90 7.53
N HIS A 54 -11.18 -17.63 8.46
CA HIS A 54 -10.53 -18.68 9.24
C HIS A 54 -9.92 -19.78 8.34
N ALA A 55 -10.56 -20.07 7.20
CA ALA A 55 -10.11 -21.08 6.26
C ALA A 55 -8.79 -20.71 5.56
N SER A 56 -8.49 -19.41 5.41
CA SER A 56 -7.29 -18.93 4.72
C SER A 56 -6.05 -18.85 5.61
N LEU A 57 -6.21 -18.75 6.94
CA LEU A 57 -5.14 -18.41 7.87
C LEU A 57 -3.93 -19.34 7.80
N ASP A 58 -4.13 -20.66 7.89
CA ASP A 58 -3.01 -21.63 7.96
C ASP A 58 -2.24 -21.70 6.64
N SER A 59 -2.98 -21.70 5.52
CA SER A 59 -2.42 -21.69 4.17
C SER A 59 -1.63 -20.40 3.91
N LEU A 60 -2.20 -19.25 4.29
CA LEU A 60 -1.57 -17.95 4.12
C LEU A 60 -0.33 -17.82 5.01
N ARG A 61 -0.41 -18.24 6.28
CA ARG A 61 0.74 -18.26 7.20
C ARG A 61 1.88 -19.09 6.64
N THR A 62 1.59 -20.29 6.13
CA THR A 62 2.59 -21.15 5.49
C THR A 62 3.21 -20.47 4.27
N SER A 63 2.37 -19.88 3.42
CA SER A 63 2.79 -19.22 2.17
C SER A 63 3.64 -17.96 2.42
N LEU A 64 3.30 -17.13 3.40
CA LEU A 64 4.07 -15.94 3.77
C LEU A 64 5.33 -16.28 4.57
N SER A 65 5.30 -17.36 5.35
CA SER A 65 6.48 -17.82 6.10
C SER A 65 7.55 -18.42 5.19
N SER A 66 7.14 -19.02 4.05
CA SER A 66 8.07 -19.61 3.09
C SER A 66 9.17 -18.63 2.67
N SER A 67 10.35 -19.18 2.41
CA SER A 67 11.59 -18.42 2.19
C SER A 67 11.43 -17.44 1.02
N THR A 68 11.39 -16.15 1.33
CA THR A 68 11.54 -15.07 0.34
C THR A 68 13.00 -14.63 0.34
N SER A 69 13.57 -14.35 -0.83
CA SER A 69 14.89 -13.73 -0.91
C SER A 69 14.84 -12.30 -0.37
N GLY A 70 15.66 -12.00 0.63
CA GLY A 70 15.88 -10.63 1.11
C GLY A 70 15.20 -10.26 2.44
N PRO A 71 15.53 -9.08 2.97
CA PRO A 71 14.96 -8.57 4.22
C PRO A 71 13.48 -8.22 4.04
N ARG A 72 12.64 -8.54 5.03
CA ARG A 72 11.20 -8.27 5.02
C ARG A 72 10.70 -7.83 6.40
N ALA A 73 9.52 -7.24 6.43
CA ALA A 73 8.79 -6.92 7.65
C ALA A 73 8.27 -8.18 8.35
N GLU A 74 7.99 -8.05 9.64
CA GLU A 74 7.18 -9.03 10.36
C GLU A 74 5.74 -8.98 9.87
N PHE A 75 5.00 -10.08 10.04
CA PHE A 75 3.59 -10.11 9.69
C PHE A 75 2.73 -10.78 10.75
N GLU A 76 1.49 -10.32 10.86
CA GLU A 76 0.47 -10.94 11.70
C GLU A 76 -0.83 -11.09 10.93
N LEU A 77 -1.51 -12.22 11.13
CA LEU A 77 -2.77 -12.55 10.48
C LEU A 77 -3.89 -12.57 11.53
N HIS A 78 -5.00 -11.90 11.25
CA HIS A 78 -6.12 -11.73 12.17
C HIS A 78 -7.43 -12.00 11.45
N THR A 79 -8.32 -12.77 12.09
CA THR A 79 -9.73 -12.85 11.68
C THR A 79 -10.55 -11.69 12.22
N ALA A 80 -10.06 -11.03 13.27
CA ALA A 80 -10.67 -9.82 13.79
C ALA A 80 -10.50 -8.65 12.82
N SER A 81 -11.52 -7.78 12.75
CA SER A 81 -11.47 -6.51 12.03
C SER A 81 -10.48 -5.53 12.65
N ILE A 82 -10.07 -4.51 11.90
CA ILE A 82 -9.27 -3.40 12.42
C ILE A 82 -9.86 -2.80 13.70
N THR A 83 -11.16 -2.55 13.76
CA THR A 83 -11.81 -1.94 14.92
C THR A 83 -11.69 -2.81 16.17
N THR A 84 -11.89 -4.11 16.01
CA THR A 84 -11.76 -5.10 17.09
C THR A 84 -10.30 -5.21 17.54
N LEU A 85 -9.36 -5.30 16.60
CA LEU A 85 -7.93 -5.41 16.88
C LEU A 85 -7.42 -4.17 17.65
N MET A 86 -7.79 -2.97 17.21
CA MET A 86 -7.37 -1.72 17.84
C MET A 86 -7.96 -1.57 19.24
N GLN A 87 -9.22 -1.96 19.45
CA GLN A 87 -9.83 -1.99 20.78
C GLN A 87 -9.09 -2.95 21.72
N GLN A 88 -8.79 -4.17 21.27
CA GLN A 88 -8.06 -5.18 22.07
C GLN A 88 -6.66 -4.70 22.45
N ARG A 89 -6.01 -3.93 21.58
CA ARG A 89 -4.67 -3.36 21.81
C ARG A 89 -4.69 -1.99 22.48
N SER A 90 -5.86 -1.46 22.84
CA SER A 90 -6.02 -0.11 23.39
C SER A 90 -5.38 0.98 22.52
N VAL A 91 -5.43 0.81 21.20
CA VAL A 91 -4.94 1.81 20.24
C VAL A 91 -6.04 2.85 20.01
N PRO A 92 -5.78 4.13 20.27
CA PRO A 92 -6.78 5.16 20.05
C PRO A 92 -6.95 5.44 18.56
N GLN A 93 -8.18 5.74 18.14
CA GLN A 93 -8.54 5.98 16.74
C GLN A 93 -7.70 7.08 16.07
N HIS A 94 -7.32 8.13 16.80
CA HIS A 94 -6.51 9.23 16.26
C HIS A 94 -5.06 8.83 15.93
N ALA A 95 -4.58 7.67 16.40
CA ALA A 95 -3.28 7.12 16.08
C ALA A 95 -3.29 6.24 14.81
N VAL A 96 -4.45 6.07 14.17
CA VAL A 96 -4.62 5.27 12.95
C VAL A 96 -4.98 6.21 11.78
N CYS A 97 -4.18 6.18 10.72
CA CYS A 97 -4.44 6.91 9.49
C CYS A 97 -5.01 5.99 8.41
N LEU A 98 -6.21 6.28 7.92
CA LEU A 98 -6.81 5.59 6.78
C LEU A 98 -6.28 6.16 5.46
N LEU A 99 -5.75 5.32 4.59
CA LEU A 99 -5.43 5.71 3.22
C LEU A 99 -6.71 5.70 2.39
N ASP A 100 -7.12 6.89 1.96
CA ASP A 100 -8.41 7.16 1.33
C ASP A 100 -8.22 8.14 0.16
N PRO A 101 -8.52 7.73 -1.09
CA PRO A 101 -8.47 8.63 -2.25
C PRO A 101 -9.35 9.88 -2.11
N LYS A 102 -10.37 9.85 -1.23
CA LYS A 102 -11.28 10.98 -0.96
C LYS A 102 -10.85 11.84 0.24
N SER A 103 -9.70 11.55 0.86
CA SER A 103 -9.19 12.40 1.93
C SER A 103 -8.90 13.81 1.43
N PRO A 104 -9.18 14.86 2.23
CA PRO A 104 -8.82 16.23 1.88
C PRO A 104 -7.31 16.54 1.98
N TYR A 105 -6.52 15.64 2.59
CA TYR A 105 -5.09 15.87 2.81
C TYR A 105 -4.24 14.77 2.20
N ALA A 106 -3.15 15.13 1.53
CA ALA A 106 -2.17 14.17 1.03
C ALA A 106 -1.30 13.64 2.18
N ILE A 107 -0.80 12.40 2.07
CA ILE A 107 0.20 11.88 3.01
C ILE A 107 1.40 12.83 3.09
N SER A 108 1.95 13.00 4.30
CA SER A 108 3.07 13.90 4.58
C SER A 108 4.20 13.15 5.28
N ILE A 109 5.44 13.58 5.06
CA ILE A 109 6.63 13.05 5.76
C ILE A 109 6.54 13.24 7.29
N THR A 110 5.64 14.10 7.76
CA THR A 110 5.39 14.37 9.18
C THR A 110 4.37 13.42 9.80
N ASP A 111 3.67 12.61 9.01
CA ASP A 111 2.55 11.81 9.46
C ASP A 111 2.95 10.68 10.42
N ALA A 112 4.21 10.22 10.43
CA ALA A 112 4.72 9.28 11.44
C ALA A 112 5.48 9.97 12.59
N GLY A 113 5.58 11.30 12.60
CA GLY A 113 6.23 12.07 13.67
C GLY A 113 7.76 12.04 13.67
N ALA A 114 8.40 11.43 12.67
CA ALA A 114 9.85 11.47 12.48
C ALA A 114 10.35 12.88 12.08
N VAL A 115 9.49 13.64 11.41
CA VAL A 115 9.69 15.05 11.04
C VAL A 115 8.54 15.86 11.63
N ALA A 116 8.83 17.02 12.19
CA ALA A 116 7.81 17.94 12.68
C ALA A 116 7.49 19.01 11.62
N SER A 117 6.24 19.47 11.59
CA SER A 117 5.84 20.65 10.81
C SER A 117 5.19 21.67 11.75
N SER A 118 5.58 22.93 11.60
CA SER A 118 4.98 24.07 12.32
C SER A 118 3.76 24.65 11.59
N THR A 119 3.54 24.28 10.33
CA THR A 119 2.50 24.84 9.46
C THR A 119 1.40 23.85 9.11
N LYS A 120 1.60 22.55 9.36
CA LYS A 120 0.56 21.53 9.22
C LYS A 120 -0.62 21.85 10.15
N PRO A 121 -1.86 21.94 9.62
CA PRO A 121 -3.03 22.25 10.44
C PRO A 121 -3.27 21.18 11.51
N THR A 122 -3.59 21.59 12.74
CA THR A 122 -3.95 20.65 13.83
C THR A 122 -5.13 19.73 13.44
N ALA A 123 -6.08 20.24 12.65
CA ALA A 123 -7.22 19.46 12.15
C ALA A 123 -6.83 18.30 11.24
N ALA A 124 -5.63 18.32 10.63
CA ALA A 124 -5.13 17.21 9.82
C ALA A 124 -4.73 15.99 10.68
N GLY A 125 -4.55 16.17 11.99
CA GLY A 125 -4.19 15.09 12.92
C GLY A 125 -2.79 14.52 12.73
N GLY A 126 -2.53 13.43 13.44
CA GLY A 126 -1.21 12.79 13.55
C GLY A 126 -0.34 13.40 14.67
N PRO A 127 0.88 12.87 14.88
CA PRO A 127 1.46 11.72 14.17
C PRO A 127 0.68 10.42 14.42
N PHE A 128 0.78 9.49 13.48
CA PHE A 128 0.08 8.21 13.46
C PHE A 128 1.04 7.06 13.75
N GLU A 129 0.54 6.05 14.45
CA GLU A 129 1.26 4.80 14.74
C GLU A 129 0.91 3.69 13.74
N TYR A 130 -0.27 3.78 13.11
CA TYR A 130 -0.77 2.79 12.15
C TYR A 130 -1.24 3.46 10.86
N PHE A 131 -0.96 2.83 9.73
CA PHE A 131 -1.50 3.18 8.42
C PHE A 131 -2.41 2.06 7.91
N LEU A 132 -3.67 2.37 7.65
CA LEU A 132 -4.75 1.44 7.34
C LEU A 132 -5.12 1.53 5.86
N TYR A 133 -5.25 0.39 5.20
CA TYR A 133 -5.60 0.25 3.79
C TYR A 133 -6.86 -0.61 3.66
N GLY A 134 -7.86 -0.14 2.93
CA GLY A 134 -9.11 -0.86 2.70
C GLY A 134 -9.08 -1.68 1.40
N GLY A 135 -9.04 -3.01 1.52
CA GLY A 135 -9.21 -3.95 0.42
C GLY A 135 -8.09 -3.97 -0.63
N ILE A 136 -7.96 -5.09 -1.33
CA ILE A 136 -6.82 -5.44 -2.22
C ILE A 136 -7.26 -5.47 -3.69
N LEU A 137 -8.49 -5.10 -3.99
CA LEU A 137 -9.06 -5.30 -5.32
C LEU A 137 -8.97 -4.02 -6.14
N GLY A 138 -7.98 -4.00 -7.04
CA GLY A 138 -7.85 -3.06 -8.15
C GLY A 138 -8.90 -3.34 -9.22
N ASP A 139 -10.18 -3.15 -8.88
CA ASP A 139 -11.25 -3.13 -9.88
C ASP A 139 -11.05 -1.93 -10.82
N ASP A 140 -11.28 -2.12 -12.11
CA ASP A 140 -11.47 -1.04 -13.07
C ASP A 140 -12.89 -1.15 -13.68
N PRO A 141 -13.82 -0.22 -13.39
CA PRO A 141 -13.62 1.02 -12.63
C PRO A 141 -13.43 0.78 -11.12
N PRO A 142 -12.76 1.71 -10.41
CA PRO A 142 -12.47 1.58 -8.99
C PRO A 142 -13.74 1.45 -8.16
N ARG A 143 -13.84 0.42 -7.32
CA ARG A 143 -14.89 0.33 -6.28
C ARG A 143 -14.43 1.06 -5.02
N ASP A 144 -15.26 1.96 -4.47
CA ASP A 144 -14.99 2.69 -3.22
C ASP A 144 -15.14 1.78 -1.99
N ARG A 145 -14.27 0.75 -1.88
CA ARG A 145 -14.28 -0.21 -0.78
C ARG A 145 -13.89 0.45 0.55
N THR A 146 -13.08 1.51 0.48
CA THR A 146 -12.77 2.40 1.60
C THR A 146 -13.99 3.09 2.21
N ALA A 147 -15.14 3.15 1.52
CA ALA A 147 -16.35 3.80 2.03
C ALA A 147 -16.83 3.25 3.38
N SER A 148 -16.71 1.93 3.59
CA SER A 148 -17.07 1.30 4.88
C SER A 148 -16.15 1.76 6.01
N LEU A 149 -14.84 1.83 5.74
CA LEU A 149 -13.84 2.28 6.71
C LEU A 149 -13.92 3.79 6.98
N ARG A 150 -14.28 4.59 5.96
CA ARG A 150 -14.46 6.04 6.08
C ARG A 150 -15.54 6.41 7.10
N GLN A 151 -16.60 5.61 7.18
CA GLN A 151 -17.69 5.81 8.14
C GLN A 151 -17.24 5.61 9.60
N LEU A 152 -16.10 4.96 9.84
CA LEU A 152 -15.54 4.75 11.17
C LEU A 152 -14.84 6.00 11.73
N GLY A 153 -14.61 7.03 10.90
CA GLY A 153 -14.11 8.33 11.34
C GLY A 153 -12.61 8.39 11.62
N PHE A 154 -11.80 7.46 11.08
CA PHE A 154 -10.35 7.58 11.15
C PHE A 154 -9.88 8.88 10.47
N PRO A 155 -8.88 9.59 11.03
CA PRO A 155 -8.10 10.54 10.24
C PRO A 155 -7.61 9.87 8.96
N SER A 156 -7.58 10.59 7.84
CA SER A 156 -7.25 9.99 6.55
C SER A 156 -6.28 10.79 5.71
N ARG A 157 -5.66 10.13 4.73
CA ARG A 157 -4.72 10.70 3.75
C ARG A 157 -4.94 10.12 2.36
N HIS A 158 -4.81 10.93 1.31
CA HIS A 158 -4.75 10.44 -0.07
C HIS A 158 -3.29 10.32 -0.53
N LEU A 159 -3.04 9.52 -1.57
CA LEU A 159 -1.71 9.29 -2.15
C LEU A 159 -1.57 9.92 -3.55
N GLY A 160 -2.32 10.99 -3.79
CA GLY A 160 -2.56 11.58 -5.10
C GLY A 160 -3.83 11.06 -5.78
N GLY A 161 -4.16 11.65 -6.92
CA GLY A 161 -5.45 11.47 -7.61
C GLY A 161 -5.52 10.29 -8.58
N VAL A 162 -4.40 9.61 -8.85
CA VAL A 162 -4.36 8.38 -9.64
C VAL A 162 -4.30 7.19 -8.69
N GLN A 163 -5.14 6.18 -8.94
CA GLN A 163 -5.22 4.99 -8.10
C GLN A 163 -3.91 4.19 -8.12
N MET A 164 -3.58 3.58 -6.98
CA MET A 164 -2.47 2.66 -6.81
C MET A 164 -3.01 1.29 -6.40
N THR A 165 -2.31 0.21 -6.77
CA THR A 165 -2.51 -1.10 -6.14
C THR A 165 -2.17 -1.01 -4.64
N THR A 166 -2.72 -1.91 -3.82
CA THR A 166 -2.60 -1.78 -2.36
C THR A 166 -1.15 -1.92 -1.88
N ASP A 167 -0.36 -2.78 -2.52
CA ASP A 167 1.07 -2.92 -2.27
C ASP A 167 1.85 -1.65 -2.63
N THR A 168 1.53 -1.02 -3.76
CA THR A 168 2.11 0.27 -4.17
C THR A 168 1.75 1.36 -3.17
N ALA A 169 0.47 1.47 -2.79
CA ALA A 169 0.00 2.46 -1.82
C ALA A 169 0.73 2.35 -0.47
N LEU A 170 0.94 1.12 0.00
CA LEU A 170 1.71 0.84 1.21
C LEU A 170 3.19 1.20 1.04
N GLY A 171 3.81 0.83 -0.08
CA GLY A 171 5.19 1.20 -0.39
C GLY A 171 5.40 2.71 -0.43
N VAL A 172 4.50 3.46 -1.10
CA VAL A 172 4.51 4.93 -1.16
C VAL A 172 4.39 5.53 0.22
N THR A 173 3.46 5.03 1.04
CA THR A 173 3.29 5.51 2.41
C THR A 173 4.59 5.34 3.20
N LYS A 174 5.21 4.15 3.14
CA LYS A 174 6.50 3.88 3.79
C LYS A 174 7.60 4.83 3.32
N ARG A 175 7.74 5.00 2.00
CA ARG A 175 8.73 5.92 1.41
C ARG A 175 8.51 7.36 1.88
N CYS A 176 7.26 7.76 2.05
CA CYS A 176 6.92 9.09 2.53
C CYS A 176 7.25 9.25 4.03
N VAL A 177 6.60 8.46 4.88
CA VAL A 177 6.58 8.71 6.33
C VAL A 177 7.83 8.22 7.06
N GLU A 178 8.59 7.30 6.44
CA GLU A 178 9.81 6.75 7.04
C GLU A 178 11.08 7.20 6.30
N ASP A 179 11.08 7.12 4.97
CA ASP A 179 12.26 7.50 4.20
C ASP A 179 12.35 9.03 4.01
N GLY A 180 11.24 9.75 4.13
CA GLY A 180 11.17 11.21 4.01
C GLY A 180 11.12 11.68 2.56
N LEU A 181 10.52 10.89 1.66
CA LEU A 181 10.37 11.25 0.25
C LEU A 181 9.01 11.92 0.00
N LEU A 182 9.00 13.02 -0.75
CA LEU A 182 7.77 13.67 -1.18
C LEU A 182 7.08 12.87 -2.29
N LEU A 183 5.76 13.01 -2.37
CA LEU A 183 5.01 12.49 -3.50
C LEU A 183 5.34 13.30 -4.76
N ALA A 184 5.51 14.62 -4.61
CA ALA A 184 5.87 15.52 -5.70
C ALA A 184 4.93 15.40 -6.91
N LEU A 185 3.65 15.23 -6.65
CA LEU A 185 2.59 15.17 -7.65
C LEU A 185 1.93 16.55 -7.81
N ASP A 186 1.35 16.82 -8.97
CA ASP A 186 0.75 18.13 -9.24
C ASP A 186 -0.39 18.48 -8.27
N ASP A 187 -1.09 17.47 -7.76
CA ASP A 187 -2.16 17.60 -6.78
C ASP A 187 -1.70 17.50 -5.30
N THR A 188 -0.40 17.31 -5.04
CA THR A 188 0.16 17.26 -3.67
C THR A 188 1.16 18.38 -3.38
N LYS A 189 1.89 18.88 -4.39
CA LYS A 189 2.97 19.87 -4.25
C LYS A 189 2.57 21.13 -3.46
N THR A 190 1.37 21.66 -3.68
CA THR A 190 0.91 22.84 -2.95
C THR A 190 0.80 22.57 -1.45
N GLN A 191 0.27 21.41 -1.05
CA GLN A 191 0.22 21.01 0.36
C GLN A 191 1.63 20.79 0.91
N GLU A 192 2.48 20.04 0.21
CA GLU A 192 3.86 19.76 0.62
C GLU A 192 4.64 21.06 0.91
N GLN A 193 4.48 22.07 0.05
CA GLN A 193 5.07 23.40 0.25
C GLN A 193 4.47 24.13 1.45
N GLN A 194 3.13 24.15 1.58
CA GLN A 194 2.44 24.84 2.67
C GLN A 194 2.73 24.21 4.03
N TRP A 195 2.90 22.90 4.09
CA TRP A 195 3.18 22.14 5.30
C TRP A 195 4.68 22.14 5.64
N GLY A 196 5.53 22.78 4.82
CA GLY A 196 6.98 22.85 5.04
C GLY A 196 7.70 21.51 4.83
N ASP A 197 7.04 20.53 4.20
CA ASP A 197 7.62 19.20 3.96
C ASP A 197 8.84 19.32 3.03
N VAL A 198 8.80 20.25 2.08
CA VAL A 198 9.89 20.53 1.12
C VAL A 198 11.20 20.93 1.79
N ASP A 199 11.15 21.53 2.98
CA ASP A 199 12.34 21.99 3.72
C ASP A 199 13.03 20.84 4.47
N HIS A 200 12.34 19.71 4.62
CA HIS A 200 12.78 18.57 5.42
C HIS A 200 12.85 17.24 4.65
N ALA A 201 12.32 17.22 3.42
CA ALA A 201 12.35 16.04 2.57
C ALA A 201 13.77 15.65 2.18
N LYS A 202 13.99 14.34 2.06
CA LYS A 202 15.27 13.76 1.59
C LYS A 202 15.31 13.56 0.07
N GLY A 203 14.19 13.75 -0.60
CA GLY A 203 14.04 13.56 -2.05
C GLY A 203 12.58 13.46 -2.45
N THR A 204 12.35 13.03 -3.68
CA THR A 204 11.02 12.87 -4.29
C THR A 204 10.86 11.45 -4.82
N LEU A 205 9.63 10.96 -4.86
CA LEU A 205 9.28 9.74 -5.57
C LEU A 205 9.24 9.98 -7.08
N GLU A 206 9.51 8.92 -7.83
CA GLU A 206 9.38 8.87 -9.28
C GLU A 206 8.27 7.88 -9.66
N TRP A 207 7.54 8.19 -10.73
CA TRP A 207 6.26 7.58 -11.04
C TRP A 207 6.20 7.01 -12.45
N VAL A 208 5.52 5.87 -12.58
CA VAL A 208 5.05 5.33 -13.85
C VAL A 208 3.53 5.25 -13.78
N ASN A 209 2.84 6.02 -14.64
CA ASN A 209 1.38 6.04 -14.70
C ASN A 209 0.91 5.20 -15.88
N HIS A 210 -0.07 4.34 -15.66
CA HIS A 210 -0.69 3.53 -16.69
C HIS A 210 0.32 2.74 -17.54
N PRO A 211 1.27 1.98 -16.93
CA PRO A 211 2.30 1.30 -17.70
C PRO A 211 1.71 0.24 -18.63
N GLU A 212 2.21 0.21 -19.86
CA GLU A 212 1.97 -0.87 -20.80
C GLU A 212 3.03 -1.98 -20.61
N LEU A 213 2.57 -3.19 -20.28
CA LEU A 213 3.41 -4.36 -20.11
C LEU A 213 3.42 -5.18 -21.40
N SER A 214 4.50 -5.11 -22.18
CA SER A 214 4.64 -5.86 -23.44
C SER A 214 5.22 -7.26 -23.21
N PHE A 215 4.56 -8.31 -23.69
CA PHE A 215 4.98 -9.71 -23.53
C PHE A 215 5.61 -10.34 -24.78
N GLY A 216 5.70 -9.56 -25.87
CA GLY A 216 6.24 -10.00 -27.16
C GLY A 216 5.12 -10.34 -28.15
N ARG A 217 5.45 -10.51 -29.44
CA ARG A 217 4.49 -10.82 -30.52
C ARG A 217 3.29 -9.86 -30.66
N GLY A 218 3.40 -8.64 -30.13
CA GLY A 218 2.32 -7.65 -30.14
C GLY A 218 1.33 -7.81 -28.99
N GLU A 219 1.57 -8.69 -28.03
CA GLU A 219 0.77 -8.82 -26.82
C GLU A 219 1.23 -7.78 -25.78
N SER A 220 0.29 -6.97 -25.31
CA SER A 220 0.51 -6.02 -24.24
C SER A 220 -0.74 -5.83 -23.39
N VAL A 221 -0.53 -5.38 -22.15
CA VAL A 221 -1.61 -5.00 -21.22
C VAL A 221 -1.26 -3.65 -20.60
N GLU A 222 -2.19 -2.72 -20.68
CA GLU A 222 -2.13 -1.48 -19.93
C GLU A 222 -2.62 -1.73 -18.49
N MET A 223 -1.81 -1.39 -17.51
CA MET A 223 -2.18 -1.48 -16.10
C MET A 223 -2.80 -0.15 -15.66
N PRO A 224 -4.08 -0.06 -15.25
CA PRO A 224 -4.76 1.22 -15.01
C PRO A 224 -4.40 1.91 -13.68
N PHE A 225 -3.15 1.76 -13.22
CA PHE A 225 -2.67 2.25 -11.92
C PHE A 225 -1.38 3.07 -12.05
N ARG A 226 -1.09 3.83 -10.99
CA ARG A 226 0.21 4.45 -10.74
C ARG A 226 1.10 3.48 -9.96
N TYR A 227 2.36 3.40 -10.38
CA TYR A 227 3.43 2.65 -9.73
C TYR A 227 4.61 3.55 -9.39
N MET A 228 5.36 3.20 -8.34
CA MET A 228 6.71 3.73 -8.17
C MET A 228 7.63 3.18 -9.26
N VAL A 229 8.67 3.92 -9.63
CA VAL A 229 9.73 3.40 -10.52
C VAL A 229 10.54 2.31 -9.81
N ASP A 230 10.81 1.21 -10.51
CA ASP A 230 11.76 0.18 -10.07
C ASP A 230 13.20 0.66 -10.32
N ALA A 231 13.84 1.21 -9.29
CA ALA A 231 15.21 1.71 -9.39
C ALA A 231 16.27 0.59 -9.60
N GLN A 232 15.93 -0.68 -9.36
CA GLN A 232 16.86 -1.80 -9.55
C GLN A 232 16.83 -2.32 -10.99
N ARG A 233 15.70 -2.16 -11.68
CA ARG A 233 15.62 -2.45 -13.11
C ARG A 233 16.06 -1.23 -13.90
N GLY A 234 17.03 -1.43 -14.80
CA GLY A 234 17.34 -0.43 -15.81
C GLY A 234 16.09 -0.12 -16.66
N ALA A 235 16.11 1.02 -17.34
CA ALA A 235 15.10 1.33 -18.34
C ALA A 235 14.98 0.17 -19.36
N SER A 236 13.79 -0.05 -19.89
CA SER A 236 13.58 -1.05 -20.95
C SER A 236 14.39 -0.71 -22.20
N ALA A 237 14.41 -1.66 -23.15
CA ALA A 237 15.17 -1.51 -24.39
C ALA A 237 14.78 -0.26 -25.22
N ASP A 238 13.56 0.26 -25.01
CA ASP A 238 13.02 1.50 -25.60
C ASP A 238 13.27 2.76 -24.75
N GLY A 239 13.95 2.63 -23.61
CA GLY A 239 14.25 3.72 -22.68
C GLY A 239 13.14 4.05 -21.68
N ALA A 240 12.04 3.29 -21.62
CA ALA A 240 10.97 3.54 -20.66
C ALA A 240 11.34 3.07 -19.24
N LEU A 241 10.93 3.87 -18.24
CA LEU A 241 11.04 3.50 -16.82
C LEU A 241 10.14 2.30 -16.52
N GLN A 242 10.61 1.41 -15.66
CA GLN A 242 9.89 0.19 -15.32
C GLN A 242 9.09 0.38 -14.01
N PRO A 243 7.82 -0.07 -13.95
CA PRO A 243 7.05 -0.02 -12.71
C PRO A 243 7.56 -1.04 -11.70
N LEU A 244 7.64 -0.65 -10.43
CA LEU A 244 7.95 -1.53 -9.30
C LEU A 244 6.72 -2.40 -9.00
N MET A 245 6.78 -3.66 -9.41
CA MET A 245 5.69 -4.64 -9.30
C MET A 245 6.11 -5.84 -8.43
N PRO A 246 5.15 -6.56 -7.82
CA PRO A 246 5.46 -7.80 -7.11
C PRO A 246 6.21 -8.81 -7.98
N ASP A 247 7.17 -9.50 -7.38
CA ASP A 247 7.85 -10.63 -8.01
C ASP A 247 6.81 -11.69 -8.45
N GLY A 248 6.89 -12.14 -9.71
CA GLY A 248 5.94 -13.10 -10.28
C GLY A 248 4.66 -12.49 -10.87
N MET A 249 4.37 -11.20 -10.61
CA MET A 249 3.12 -10.57 -11.09
C MET A 249 3.09 -10.49 -12.61
N ARG A 250 4.21 -10.14 -13.23
CA ARG A 250 4.33 -10.05 -14.68
C ARG A 250 4.11 -11.42 -15.34
N GLU A 251 4.66 -12.48 -14.77
CA GLU A 251 4.48 -13.86 -15.25
C GLU A 251 3.04 -14.35 -15.08
N LEU A 252 2.39 -13.94 -13.99
CA LEU A 252 0.97 -14.22 -13.74
C LEU A 252 0.07 -13.55 -14.79
N ILE A 253 0.27 -12.26 -15.04
CA ILE A 253 -0.46 -11.51 -16.08
C ILE A 253 -0.29 -12.17 -17.45
N ARG A 254 0.94 -12.58 -17.81
CA ARG A 254 1.19 -13.31 -19.06
C ARG A 254 0.38 -14.61 -19.14
N THR A 255 0.35 -15.39 -18.06
CA THR A 255 -0.36 -16.68 -18.03
C THR A 255 -1.88 -16.48 -18.16
N ASP A 256 -2.42 -15.40 -17.59
CA ASP A 256 -3.83 -15.06 -17.71
C ASP A 256 -4.17 -14.52 -19.11
N LEU A 257 -3.26 -13.81 -19.78
CA LEU A 257 -3.40 -13.45 -21.19
C LEU A 257 -3.44 -14.68 -22.09
N ASP A 258 -2.49 -15.61 -21.92
CA ASP A 258 -2.42 -16.85 -22.72
C ASP A 258 -3.73 -17.65 -22.63
N ARG A 259 -4.33 -17.72 -21.43
CA ARG A 259 -5.63 -18.37 -21.20
C ARG A 259 -6.80 -17.67 -21.89
N CYS A 260 -6.75 -16.35 -22.04
CA CYS A 260 -7.78 -15.61 -22.76
C CYS A 260 -7.76 -15.87 -24.27
N PHE A 261 -6.71 -16.48 -24.82
CA PHE A 261 -6.59 -16.82 -26.24
C PHE A 261 -6.84 -18.32 -26.54
N GLU A 262 -7.02 -19.16 -25.52
CA GLU A 262 -7.43 -20.56 -25.69
C GLU A 262 -8.96 -20.66 -25.83
N PHE A 263 -9.48 -20.37 -27.04
CA PHE A 263 -10.87 -20.62 -27.45
C PHE A 263 -10.97 -21.57 -28.64
#